data_AF-A0A3D1F6K9-F1
#
_entry.id   AF-A0A3D1F6K9-F1
#
_cell.length_a   1.000
_cell.length_b   1.000
_cell.length_c   1.000
_cell.angle_alpha   90.00
_cell.angle_beta   90.00
_cell.angle_gamma   90.00
#
_symmetry.space_group_name_H-M   'P 1'
#
loop_
_entity.id
_entity.type
_entity.pdbx_description
1 polymer ?
#
loop_
_entity_poly.entity_id
_entity_poly.type
_entity_poly.pdbx_seq_one_letter_code
_entity_poly.pdbx_strand_id
1 'polypeptide(L)'
;MSKQHRAFTFVELIVVLAIVTLLIGIILPTLGAARRTARCMQNSSQPRGIHSGLVLFSQGNNGYYPGIDKDGNRMEDYSVEFRFQELLDDNYFTGEYLISPSETKTARESGTLTTANFSYAMLNLSNRNASRFNEWKDTSNDEAVVLSDRGVAHGTDYIRSVHTKRQTGTHDWRGSVAFNDNHVTFEATHNNLTTVYGEGETQQTFENDNLFDTTGASMVYSGNDTIIDKSK
;
A
#
# COMPACT_ATOMS: atom_id res chain seq x y z
N MET A 1 -33.43 43.23 45.91
CA MET A 1 -32.70 43.71 44.71
C MET A 1 -32.83 42.64 43.64
N SER A 2 -33.70 42.84 42.64
CA SER A 2 -33.78 41.92 41.49
C SER A 2 -32.58 42.18 40.57
N LYS A 3 -31.76 41.15 40.34
CA LYS A 3 -30.69 41.20 39.33
C LYS A 3 -31.36 41.30 37.97
N GLN A 4 -31.22 42.45 37.29
CA GLN A 4 -31.60 42.56 35.89
C GLN A 4 -30.67 41.69 35.06
N HIS A 5 -31.22 40.64 34.45
CA HIS A 5 -30.52 39.86 33.44
C HIS A 5 -30.38 40.73 32.19
N ARG A 6 -29.13 41.02 31.79
CA ARG A 6 -28.84 41.70 30.52
C ARG A 6 -29.26 40.76 29.37
N ALA A 7 -30.23 41.18 28.58
CA ALA A 7 -30.63 40.48 27.37
C ALA A 7 -29.70 40.86 26.21
N PHE A 8 -29.31 39.87 25.42
CA PHE A 8 -28.45 40.05 24.25
C PHE A 8 -29.23 40.75 23.13
N THR A 9 -28.59 41.69 22.44
CA THR A 9 -29.21 42.37 21.29
C THR A 9 -29.11 41.50 20.03
N PHE A 10 -30.04 41.69 19.10
CA PHE A 10 -30.04 40.96 17.82
C PHE A 10 -28.77 41.22 17.00
N VAL A 11 -28.23 42.45 17.08
CA VAL A 11 -27.00 42.84 16.40
C VAL A 11 -25.80 42.06 16.94
N GLU A 12 -25.67 41.93 18.27
CA GLU A 12 -24.58 41.17 18.88
C GLU A 12 -24.64 39.69 18.47
N LEU A 13 -25.84 39.10 18.37
CA LEU A 13 -26.00 37.72 17.92
C LEU A 13 -25.57 37.53 16.44
N ILE A 14 -25.94 38.48 15.57
CA ILE A 14 -25.56 38.42 14.14
C ILE A 14 -24.06 38.55 13.96
N VAL A 15 -23.40 39.45 14.68
CA VAL A 15 -21.94 39.64 14.59
C VAL A 15 -21.22 38.35 14.99
N VAL A 16 -21.67 37.69 16.07
CA VAL A 16 -21.09 36.42 16.50
C VAL A 16 -21.27 35.34 15.44
N LEU A 17 -22.47 35.20 14.87
CA LEU A 17 -22.72 34.24 13.80
C LEU A 17 -21.88 34.53 12.55
N ALA A 18 -21.69 35.80 12.18
CA ALA A 18 -20.83 36.20 11.06
C ALA A 18 -19.36 35.82 11.29
N ILE A 19 -18.85 35.97 12.51
CA ILE A 19 -17.49 35.56 12.87
C ILE A 19 -17.36 34.03 12.86
N VAL A 20 -18.31 33.30 13.44
CA VAL A 20 -18.30 31.83 13.47
C VAL A 20 -18.36 31.23 12.06
N THR A 21 -19.23 31.75 11.17
CA THR A 21 -19.31 31.26 9.79
C THR A 21 -18.05 31.57 8.99
N LEU A 22 -17.43 32.73 9.19
CA LEU A 22 -16.14 33.08 8.60
C LEU A 22 -15.04 32.11 9.06
N LEU A 23 -14.94 31.85 10.37
CA LEU A 23 -13.95 30.93 10.92
C LEU A 23 -14.14 29.50 10.40
N ILE A 24 -15.38 28.99 10.37
CA ILE A 24 -15.68 27.68 9.81
C ILE A 24 -15.32 27.63 8.32
N GLY A 25 -15.64 28.69 7.56
CA GLY A 25 -15.31 28.78 6.14
C GLY A 25 -13.82 28.63 5.84
N ILE A 26 -12.94 29.11 6.73
CA ILE A 26 -11.48 28.98 6.60
C ILE A 26 -10.99 27.59 7.05
N ILE A 27 -11.65 26.96 8.03
CA ILE A 27 -11.23 25.66 8.60
C ILE A 27 -11.62 24.46 7.72
N LEU A 28 -12.75 24.52 7.02
CA LEU A 28 -13.23 23.39 6.19
C LEU A 28 -12.26 22.92 5.09
N PRO A 29 -11.65 23.80 4.25
CA PRO A 29 -10.73 23.36 3.22
C PRO A 29 -9.43 22.77 3.79
N THR A 30 -8.94 23.31 4.90
CA THR A 30 -7.74 22.81 5.58
C THR A 30 -7.98 21.44 6.24
N LEU A 31 -9.19 21.21 6.78
CA LEU A 31 -9.58 19.91 7.33
C LEU A 31 -9.62 18.80 6.27
N GLY A 32 -10.04 19.11 5.05
CA GLY A 32 -10.02 18.16 3.93
C GLY A 32 -8.60 17.71 3.55
N ALA A 33 -7.67 18.66 3.46
CA ALA A 33 -6.26 18.37 3.20
C ALA A 33 -5.61 17.56 4.34
N ALA A 34 -5.85 17.93 5.60
CA ALA A 34 -5.34 17.22 6.77
C ALA A 34 -5.84 15.76 6.84
N ARG A 35 -7.12 15.53 6.52
CA ARG A 35 -7.68 14.17 6.44
C ARG A 35 -7.02 13.35 5.34
N ARG A 36 -6.69 13.94 4.20
CA ARG A 36 -5.98 13.25 3.11
C ARG A 36 -4.56 12.86 3.54
N THR A 37 -3.82 13.78 4.16
CA THR A 37 -2.49 13.49 4.69
C THR A 37 -2.52 12.39 5.76
N ALA A 38 -3.49 12.44 6.69
CA ALA A 38 -3.67 11.41 7.70
C ALA A 38 -3.97 10.03 7.08
N ARG A 39 -4.76 9.98 6.01
CA ARG A 39 -5.03 8.74 5.26
C ARG A 39 -3.80 8.23 4.55
N CYS A 40 -3.02 9.09 3.88
CA CYS A 40 -1.75 8.70 3.28
C CYS A 40 -0.79 8.10 4.32
N MET A 41 -0.68 8.72 5.50
CA MET A 41 0.13 8.19 6.61
C MET A 41 -0.38 6.84 7.12
N GLN A 42 -1.71 6.66 7.23
CA GLN A 42 -2.31 5.37 7.60
C GLN A 42 -2.03 4.30 6.53
N ASN A 43 -2.12 4.65 5.25
CA ASN A 43 -1.85 3.73 4.15
C ASN A 43 -0.41 3.23 4.14
N SER A 44 0.57 4.04 4.58
CA SER A 44 1.96 3.60 4.72
C SER A 44 2.23 2.71 5.93
N SER A 45 1.34 2.67 6.92
CA SER A 45 1.56 1.87 8.14
C SER A 45 1.34 0.37 7.94
N GLN A 46 0.34 0.00 7.15
CA GLN A 46 0.03 -1.39 6.80
C GLN A 46 1.16 -2.12 6.04
N PRO A 47 1.69 -1.58 4.93
CA PRO A 47 2.78 -2.24 4.20
C PRO A 47 4.06 -2.35 5.04
N ARG A 48 4.33 -1.40 5.95
CA ARG A 48 5.42 -1.54 6.94
C ARG A 48 5.17 -2.68 7.92
N GLY A 49 3.94 -2.85 8.39
CA GLY A 49 3.55 -3.96 9.24
C GLY A 49 3.76 -5.30 8.53
N ILE A 50 3.34 -5.41 7.27
CA ILE A 50 3.57 -6.59 6.45
C ILE A 50 5.07 -6.86 6.29
N HIS A 51 5.87 -5.85 5.90
CA HIS A 51 7.32 -6.00 5.73
C HIS A 51 8.01 -6.41 7.02
N SER A 52 7.59 -5.85 8.16
CA SER A 52 8.10 -6.26 9.48
C SER A 52 7.82 -7.75 9.75
N GLY A 53 6.66 -8.26 9.29
CA GLY A 53 6.34 -9.69 9.30
C GLY A 53 7.24 -10.52 8.38
N LEU A 54 7.58 -10.01 7.19
CA LEU A 54 8.54 -10.66 6.27
C LEU A 54 9.92 -10.79 6.93
N VAL A 55 10.42 -9.73 7.57
CA VAL A 55 11.69 -9.72 8.30
C VAL A 55 11.64 -10.69 9.48
N LEU A 56 10.53 -10.77 10.20
CA LEU A 56 10.39 -11.72 11.31
C LEU A 56 10.39 -13.18 10.82
N PHE A 57 9.71 -13.46 9.71
CA PHE A 57 9.75 -14.77 9.05
C PHE A 57 11.17 -15.14 8.61
N SER A 58 11.89 -14.18 8.02
CA SER A 58 13.23 -14.41 7.47
C SER A 58 14.24 -14.89 8.52
N GLN A 59 14.09 -14.46 9.78
CA GLN A 59 14.91 -14.92 10.91
C GLN A 59 14.85 -16.43 11.13
N GLY A 60 13.69 -17.05 10.83
CA GLY A 60 13.50 -18.51 10.90
C GLY A 60 13.83 -19.25 9.60
N ASN A 61 14.13 -18.52 8.52
CA ASN A 61 14.26 -19.04 7.16
C ASN A 61 15.58 -18.65 6.48
N ASN A 62 16.70 -18.66 7.21
CA ASN A 62 18.03 -18.29 6.71
C ASN A 62 18.10 -16.89 6.05
N GLY A 63 17.26 -15.96 6.50
CA GLY A 63 17.16 -14.61 5.95
C GLY A 63 16.28 -14.52 4.72
N TYR A 64 15.73 -15.61 4.19
CA TYR A 64 14.86 -15.59 3.00
C TYR A 64 13.41 -15.26 3.34
N TYR A 65 12.76 -14.49 2.48
CA TYR A 65 11.33 -14.18 2.56
C TYR A 65 10.45 -15.36 2.10
N PRO A 66 9.16 -15.36 2.48
CA PRO A 66 8.19 -16.38 2.08
C PRO A 66 8.21 -16.72 0.59
N GLY A 67 8.05 -18.00 0.28
CA GLY A 67 8.10 -18.56 -1.08
C GLY A 67 9.50 -18.94 -1.57
N ILE A 68 10.54 -18.68 -0.79
CA ILE A 68 11.90 -19.24 -0.94
C ILE A 68 12.19 -20.12 0.28
N ASP A 69 12.70 -21.33 0.07
CA ASP A 69 13.09 -22.25 1.14
C ASP A 69 14.43 -21.86 1.81
N LYS A 70 14.80 -22.57 2.88
CA LYS A 70 16.04 -22.33 3.64
C LYS A 70 17.32 -22.53 2.82
N ASP A 71 17.24 -23.26 1.72
CA ASP A 71 18.35 -23.54 0.81
C ASP A 71 18.46 -22.50 -0.32
N GLY A 72 17.52 -21.56 -0.37
CA GLY A 72 17.45 -20.50 -1.36
C GLY A 72 16.82 -20.94 -2.68
N ASN A 73 16.00 -22.00 -2.67
CA ASN A 73 15.24 -22.42 -3.84
C ASN A 73 13.79 -21.92 -3.73
N ARG A 74 13.21 -21.60 -4.88
CA ARG A 74 11.79 -21.23 -4.95
C ARG A 74 10.92 -22.44 -4.63
N MET A 75 9.94 -22.25 -3.75
CA MET A 75 8.98 -23.29 -3.38
C MET A 75 8.07 -23.68 -4.56
N GLU A 76 7.41 -24.84 -4.48
CA GLU A 76 6.50 -25.32 -5.53
C GLU A 76 5.31 -24.37 -5.72
N ASP A 77 4.69 -23.94 -4.61
CA ASP A 77 3.77 -22.81 -4.59
C ASP A 77 4.52 -21.56 -4.10
N TYR A 78 4.58 -20.56 -4.97
CA TYR A 78 5.18 -19.27 -4.70
C TYR A 78 4.23 -18.11 -5.02
N SER A 79 2.94 -18.42 -5.13
CA SER A 79 1.90 -17.42 -5.34
C SER A 79 1.91 -16.38 -4.21
N VAL A 80 1.42 -15.17 -4.51
CA VAL A 80 1.28 -14.13 -3.48
C VAL A 80 0.29 -14.58 -2.41
N GLU A 81 -0.75 -15.29 -2.84
CA GLU A 81 -1.76 -15.91 -1.98
C GLU A 81 -1.12 -16.85 -0.97
N PHE A 82 -0.26 -17.76 -1.43
CA PHE A 82 0.48 -18.69 -0.58
C PHE A 82 1.40 -17.96 0.40
N ARG A 83 2.19 -16.99 -0.08
CA ARG A 83 3.13 -16.22 0.74
C ARG A 83 2.43 -15.43 1.86
N PHE A 84 1.30 -14.79 1.55
CA PHE A 84 0.49 -14.13 2.59
C PHE A 84 -0.15 -15.13 3.54
N GLN A 85 -0.60 -16.28 3.03
CA GLN A 85 -1.19 -17.31 3.87
C GLN A 85 -0.18 -17.87 4.88
N GLU A 86 1.05 -18.14 4.45
CA GLU A 86 2.14 -18.57 5.34
C GLU A 86 2.38 -17.57 6.48
N LEU A 87 2.39 -16.28 6.16
CA LEU A 87 2.58 -15.23 7.17
C LEU A 87 1.40 -15.11 8.16
N LEU A 88 0.19 -15.35 7.69
CA LEU A 88 -1.02 -15.32 8.51
C LEU A 88 -1.12 -16.55 9.43
N ASP A 89 -0.82 -17.74 8.90
CA ASP A 89 -0.96 -19.01 9.62
C ASP A 89 -0.04 -19.06 10.85
N ASP A 90 1.17 -18.50 10.72
CA ASP A 90 2.15 -18.38 11.80
C ASP A 90 2.00 -17.10 12.66
N ASN A 91 0.96 -16.29 12.42
CA ASN A 91 0.66 -15.05 13.15
C ASN A 91 1.77 -13.98 13.13
N TYR A 92 2.50 -13.84 12.01
CA TYR A 92 3.46 -12.74 11.87
C TYR A 92 2.78 -11.36 11.80
N PHE A 93 1.53 -11.32 11.33
CA PHE A 93 0.61 -10.18 11.44
C PHE A 93 -0.84 -10.66 11.33
N THR A 94 -1.81 -9.79 11.62
CA THR A 94 -3.25 -10.09 11.48
C THR A 94 -3.77 -9.74 10.09
N GLY A 95 -4.79 -10.45 9.59
CA GLY A 95 -5.39 -10.22 8.27
C GLY A 95 -5.81 -8.77 7.96
N GLU A 96 -6.07 -7.94 8.98
CA GLU A 96 -6.33 -6.51 8.81
C GLU A 96 -5.18 -5.75 8.13
N TYR A 97 -3.92 -6.18 8.35
CA TYR A 97 -2.76 -5.59 7.70
C TYR A 97 -2.76 -5.81 6.18
N LEU A 98 -3.44 -6.85 5.68
CA LEU A 98 -3.52 -7.12 4.25
C LEU A 98 -4.47 -6.20 3.51
N ILE A 99 -5.21 -5.34 4.23
CA ILE A 99 -6.22 -4.47 3.65
C ILE A 99 -5.79 -3.01 3.78
N SER A 100 -5.77 -2.34 2.65
CA SER A 100 -5.53 -0.90 2.59
C SER A 100 -6.68 -0.18 3.30
N PRO A 101 -6.39 0.80 4.19
CA PRO A 101 -7.43 1.62 4.83
C PRO A 101 -8.30 2.40 3.83
N SER A 102 -7.85 2.49 2.57
CA SER A 102 -8.56 3.12 1.46
C SER A 102 -9.49 2.17 0.69
N GLU A 103 -9.50 0.88 1.02
CA GLU A 103 -10.41 -0.11 0.46
C GLU A 103 -11.46 -0.57 1.47
N THR A 104 -12.54 -1.16 0.96
CA THR A 104 -13.51 -1.89 1.78
C THR A 104 -13.44 -3.35 1.36
N LYS A 105 -12.51 -4.08 1.97
CA LYS A 105 -12.39 -5.53 1.85
C LYS A 105 -12.64 -6.14 3.23
N THR A 106 -13.00 -7.41 3.25
CA THR A 106 -13.16 -8.16 4.50
C THR A 106 -11.87 -8.93 4.77
N ALA A 107 -11.24 -8.66 5.91
CA ALA A 107 -10.10 -9.43 6.38
C ALA A 107 -10.55 -10.88 6.51
N ARG A 108 -9.78 -11.79 5.92
CA ARG A 108 -10.19 -13.17 5.87
C ARG A 108 -9.85 -13.89 7.18
N GLU A 109 -10.82 -14.58 7.75
CA GLU A 109 -10.68 -15.30 9.02
C GLU A 109 -10.34 -16.80 8.85
N SER A 110 -10.67 -17.45 7.71
CA SER A 110 -10.38 -18.90 7.50
C SER A 110 -10.45 -19.37 6.03
N GLY A 111 -9.62 -20.37 5.65
CA GLY A 111 -9.60 -21.17 4.39
C GLY A 111 -8.43 -20.86 3.40
N THR A 112 -8.55 -21.13 2.08
CA THR A 112 -7.61 -20.66 1.00
C THR A 112 -7.67 -19.16 0.65
N LEU A 113 -6.56 -18.43 0.76
CA LEU A 113 -6.52 -16.99 0.46
C LEU A 113 -6.72 -16.72 -1.04
N THR A 114 -7.44 -15.65 -1.39
CA THR A 114 -7.64 -15.24 -2.79
C THR A 114 -7.34 -13.76 -2.97
N THR A 115 -7.23 -13.33 -4.23
CA THR A 115 -7.08 -11.92 -4.62
C THR A 115 -8.17 -11.00 -4.07
N ALA A 116 -9.32 -11.51 -3.63
CA ALA A 116 -10.34 -10.70 -2.97
C ALA A 116 -9.93 -10.23 -1.57
N ASN A 117 -9.02 -10.95 -0.90
CA ASN A 117 -8.76 -10.82 0.53
C ASN A 117 -7.60 -9.89 0.89
N PHE A 118 -6.87 -9.37 -0.10
CA PHE A 118 -5.75 -8.46 0.13
C PHE A 118 -5.67 -7.35 -0.91
N SER A 119 -5.17 -6.21 -0.46
CA SER A 119 -4.95 -4.95 -1.20
C SER A 119 -3.55 -4.81 -1.75
N TYR A 120 -2.62 -5.63 -1.25
CA TYR A 120 -1.20 -5.48 -1.47
C TYR A 120 -0.62 -6.51 -2.42
N ALA A 121 0.48 -6.12 -2.99
CA ALA A 121 1.03 -6.67 -4.19
C ALA A 121 2.49 -6.97 -3.82
N MET A 122 2.95 -8.22 -4.00
CA MET A 122 4.34 -8.56 -3.73
C MET A 122 5.12 -8.65 -5.03
N LEU A 123 6.38 -8.25 -4.98
CA LEU A 123 7.29 -8.44 -6.10
C LEU A 123 7.35 -9.93 -6.51
N ASN A 124 7.69 -10.20 -7.78
CA ASN A 124 7.80 -11.57 -8.30
C ASN A 124 9.09 -12.26 -7.83
N LEU A 125 8.98 -13.51 -7.39
CA LEU A 125 10.14 -14.29 -6.99
C LEU A 125 11.04 -14.57 -8.20
N SER A 126 12.32 -14.28 -8.06
CA SER A 126 13.33 -14.58 -9.06
C SER A 126 13.98 -15.94 -8.76
N ASN A 127 14.56 -16.57 -9.79
CA ASN A 127 15.31 -17.81 -9.62
C ASN A 127 16.62 -17.55 -8.87
N ARG A 128 17.14 -18.56 -8.16
CA ARG A 128 18.39 -18.49 -7.35
C ARG A 128 19.61 -17.87 -8.06
N ASN A 129 19.71 -18.08 -9.38
CA ASN A 129 20.84 -17.60 -10.18
C ASN A 129 20.61 -16.23 -10.81
N ALA A 130 19.44 -15.60 -10.58
CA ALA A 130 19.15 -14.28 -11.09
C ALA A 130 19.79 -13.20 -10.22
N SER A 131 20.23 -12.09 -10.82
CA SER A 131 20.80 -10.94 -10.09
C SER A 131 19.84 -10.38 -9.03
N ARG A 132 18.53 -10.55 -9.25
CA ARG A 132 17.44 -10.10 -8.37
C ARG A 132 17.11 -11.05 -7.22
N PHE A 133 17.79 -12.19 -7.11
CA PHE A 133 17.53 -13.16 -6.05
C PHE A 133 17.78 -12.57 -4.66
N ASN A 134 18.70 -11.60 -4.59
CA ASN A 134 19.09 -10.99 -3.33
C ASN A 134 18.01 -10.16 -2.63
N GLU A 135 16.89 -9.79 -3.27
CA GLU A 135 15.82 -9.04 -2.55
C GLU A 135 14.73 -9.93 -1.99
N TRP A 136 14.83 -11.23 -2.25
CA TRP A 136 14.02 -12.22 -1.56
C TRP A 136 14.64 -12.67 -0.26
N LYS A 137 15.48 -11.80 0.32
CA LYS A 137 16.04 -11.92 1.65
C LYS A 137 16.11 -10.54 2.32
N ASP A 138 16.22 -10.55 3.64
CA ASP A 138 16.48 -9.35 4.43
C ASP A 138 17.91 -8.83 4.16
N THR A 139 18.04 -7.93 3.19
CA THR A 139 19.28 -7.19 2.88
C THR A 139 19.28 -5.79 3.44
N SER A 140 18.13 -5.30 3.92
CA SER A 140 17.91 -3.89 4.23
C SER A 140 18.28 -2.94 3.07
N ASN A 141 18.04 -3.37 1.83
CA ASN A 141 18.27 -2.56 0.62
C ASN A 141 17.16 -1.49 0.47
N ASP A 142 17.56 -0.22 0.45
CA ASP A 142 16.69 0.95 0.31
C ASP A 142 16.27 1.24 -1.14
N GLU A 143 16.78 0.50 -2.12
CA GLU A 143 16.40 0.65 -3.53
C GLU A 143 15.55 -0.52 -4.04
N ALA A 144 15.36 -1.55 -3.22
CA ALA A 144 14.64 -2.77 -3.58
C ALA A 144 13.18 -2.74 -3.14
N VAL A 145 12.27 -2.65 -4.10
CA VAL A 145 10.83 -2.75 -3.82
C VAL A 145 10.44 -4.19 -3.51
N VAL A 146 9.74 -4.40 -2.40
CA VAL A 146 9.26 -5.73 -1.97
C VAL A 146 7.73 -5.82 -2.06
N LEU A 147 7.03 -4.73 -1.73
CA LEU A 147 5.57 -4.70 -1.65
C LEU A 147 5.01 -3.37 -2.17
N SER A 148 3.82 -3.37 -2.76
CA SER A 148 3.11 -2.14 -3.12
C SER A 148 1.59 -2.31 -3.09
N ASP A 149 0.85 -1.20 -3.26
CA ASP A 149 -0.60 -1.27 -3.50
C ASP A 149 -0.91 -1.90 -4.86
N ARG A 150 -1.93 -2.77 -4.91
CA ARG A 150 -2.31 -3.43 -6.16
C ARG A 150 -2.90 -2.47 -7.19
N GLY A 151 -2.71 -2.84 -8.45
CA GLY A 151 -3.43 -2.33 -9.59
C GLY A 151 -4.85 -2.92 -9.66
N VAL A 152 -5.79 -2.16 -10.21
CA VAL A 152 -7.23 -2.47 -10.30
C VAL A 152 -7.63 -2.75 -11.76
N ALA A 153 -6.74 -2.54 -12.73
CA ALA A 153 -7.00 -2.77 -14.15
C ALA A 153 -5.76 -3.33 -14.87
N HIS A 154 -6.00 -4.18 -15.89
CA HIS A 154 -4.98 -4.78 -16.75
C HIS A 154 -4.77 -3.94 -18.02
N GLY A 155 -3.51 -3.65 -18.36
CA GLY A 155 -3.10 -3.04 -19.63
C GLY A 155 -1.88 -2.13 -19.46
N THR A 156 -0.95 -2.15 -20.41
CA THR A 156 0.29 -1.35 -20.41
C THR A 156 0.06 0.16 -20.30
N ASP A 157 -1.13 0.64 -20.69
CA ASP A 157 -1.47 2.07 -20.74
C ASP A 157 -2.44 2.52 -19.62
N TYR A 158 -3.02 1.59 -18.85
CA TYR A 158 -4.20 1.88 -18.01
C TYR A 158 -4.18 1.23 -16.62
N ILE A 159 -3.03 1.21 -15.96
CA ILE A 159 -2.94 0.68 -14.59
C ILE A 159 -3.39 1.74 -13.59
N ARG A 160 -4.48 1.45 -12.86
CA ARG A 160 -4.99 2.30 -11.77
C ARG A 160 -4.79 1.58 -10.44
N SER A 161 -4.68 2.31 -9.34
CA SER A 161 -4.68 1.72 -8.00
C SER A 161 -5.97 2.06 -7.25
N VAL A 162 -6.05 1.59 -5.99
CA VAL A 162 -7.07 1.96 -5.01
C VAL A 162 -7.09 3.46 -4.67
N HIS A 163 -5.99 4.18 -4.93
CA HIS A 163 -5.89 5.62 -4.69
C HIS A 163 -6.21 6.48 -5.93
N THR A 164 -6.36 5.87 -7.11
CA THR A 164 -6.70 6.59 -8.34
C THR A 164 -8.20 6.79 -8.44
N LYS A 165 -8.66 8.05 -8.53
CA LYS A 165 -10.09 8.36 -8.68
C LYS A 165 -10.60 7.85 -10.04
N ARG A 166 -11.62 6.99 -10.00
CA ARG A 166 -12.24 6.42 -11.22
C ARG A 166 -12.84 7.47 -12.17
N GLN A 167 -13.29 8.61 -11.63
CA GLN A 167 -14.08 9.61 -12.37
C GLN A 167 -13.27 10.71 -13.05
N THR A 168 -11.95 10.80 -12.80
CA THR A 168 -11.12 11.90 -13.33
C THR A 168 -10.51 11.58 -14.69
N GLY A 169 -10.76 10.40 -15.27
CA GLY A 169 -10.14 9.99 -16.54
C GLY A 169 -8.62 9.77 -16.44
N THR A 170 -8.03 9.91 -15.26
CA THR A 170 -6.61 9.69 -15.02
C THR A 170 -6.29 8.20 -15.03
N HIS A 171 -5.20 7.85 -15.73
CA HIS A 171 -4.75 6.47 -15.92
C HIS A 171 -3.45 6.16 -15.17
N ASP A 172 -3.00 7.08 -14.32
CA ASP A 172 -1.81 6.91 -13.51
C ASP A 172 -2.11 5.99 -12.32
N TRP A 173 -1.27 4.98 -12.12
CA TRP A 173 -1.24 4.21 -10.88
C TRP A 173 -0.67 5.10 -9.77
N ARG A 174 -1.28 5.09 -8.59
CA ARG A 174 -0.75 5.81 -7.43
C ARG A 174 -0.79 4.95 -6.19
N GLY A 175 0.31 4.70 -5.52
CA GLY A 175 0.26 3.78 -4.39
C GLY A 175 1.45 3.87 -3.48
N SER A 176 1.29 3.27 -2.33
CA SER A 176 2.34 3.01 -1.38
C SER A 176 3.27 1.95 -1.97
N VAL A 177 4.56 2.20 -1.89
CA VAL A 177 5.62 1.29 -2.31
C VAL A 177 6.52 1.09 -1.10
N ALA A 178 6.72 -0.16 -0.69
CA ALA A 178 7.56 -0.56 0.42
C ALA A 178 8.82 -1.25 -0.07
N PHE A 179 9.93 -0.87 0.53
CA PHE A 179 11.26 -1.32 0.17
C PHE A 179 11.83 -2.26 1.23
N ASN A 180 12.93 -2.93 0.90
CA ASN A 180 13.52 -4.00 1.69
C ASN A 180 14.14 -3.51 3.02
N ASP A 181 14.36 -2.21 3.17
CA ASP A 181 14.73 -1.55 4.43
C ASP A 181 13.51 -1.12 5.28
N ASN A 182 12.30 -1.55 4.91
CA ASN A 182 11.02 -1.18 5.52
C ASN A 182 10.58 0.28 5.31
N HIS A 183 11.30 1.08 4.51
CA HIS A 183 10.80 2.40 4.18
C HIS A 183 9.63 2.30 3.19
N VAL A 184 8.73 3.29 3.24
CA VAL A 184 7.55 3.34 2.36
C VAL A 184 7.41 4.73 1.79
N THR A 185 7.31 4.81 0.47
CA THR A 185 7.01 6.04 -0.27
C THR A 185 5.63 5.95 -0.92
N PHE A 186 5.09 7.08 -1.34
CA PHE A 186 3.84 7.14 -2.11
C PHE A 186 4.16 7.64 -3.52
N GLU A 187 4.02 6.74 -4.49
CA GLU A 187 4.48 6.94 -5.86
C GLU A 187 3.30 7.17 -6.80
N ALA A 188 3.55 7.90 -7.89
CA ALA A 188 2.54 8.25 -8.89
C ALA A 188 2.73 7.53 -10.22
N THR A 189 3.62 6.54 -10.27
CA THR A 189 3.85 5.69 -11.43
C THR A 189 4.33 4.32 -10.98
N HIS A 190 4.04 3.32 -11.81
CA HIS A 190 4.48 1.96 -11.61
C HIS A 190 5.70 1.56 -12.43
N ASN A 191 6.05 2.36 -13.46
CA ASN A 191 7.05 2.01 -14.47
C ASN A 191 8.42 2.66 -14.27
N ASN A 192 8.55 3.64 -13.35
CA ASN A 192 9.80 4.38 -13.15
C ASN A 192 10.42 4.10 -11.77
N LEU A 193 10.09 2.97 -11.15
CA LEU A 193 10.74 2.57 -9.91
C LEU A 193 12.06 1.92 -10.30
N THR A 194 13.12 2.71 -10.22
CA THR A 194 14.47 2.28 -10.55
C THR A 194 14.97 1.43 -9.40
N THR A 195 14.73 0.11 -9.48
CA THR A 195 15.34 -0.83 -8.53
C THR A 195 16.77 -1.10 -8.99
N VAL A 196 17.76 -0.71 -8.20
CA VAL A 196 19.17 -0.94 -8.55
C VAL A 196 19.50 -2.40 -8.35
N TYR A 197 19.96 -3.06 -9.41
CA TYR A 197 20.69 -4.31 -9.26
C TYR A 197 21.92 -4.37 -10.12
N GLY A 198 23.05 -4.45 -9.42
CA GLY A 198 24.22 -5.27 -9.72
C GLY A 198 24.78 -5.19 -11.13
N GLU A 199 26.02 -4.71 -11.25
CA GLU A 199 26.89 -4.90 -12.41
C GLU A 199 26.92 -6.39 -12.81
N GLY A 200 26.03 -6.82 -13.70
CA GLY A 200 26.29 -7.99 -14.51
C GLY A 200 27.54 -7.72 -15.35
N GLU A 201 28.33 -8.76 -15.62
CA GLU A 201 29.56 -8.70 -16.44
C GLU A 201 29.41 -8.05 -17.82
N THR A 202 28.17 -7.72 -18.21
CA THR A 202 27.83 -6.88 -19.36
C THR A 202 27.03 -5.65 -18.91
N GLN A 203 27.75 -4.56 -18.61
CA GLN A 203 27.38 -3.14 -18.73
C GLN A 203 25.90 -2.74 -18.49
N GLN A 204 25.71 -1.87 -17.48
CA GLN A 204 24.77 -0.75 -17.48
C GLN A 204 23.37 -1.01 -18.08
N THR A 205 22.45 -1.58 -17.32
CA THR A 205 21.03 -1.32 -17.56
C THR A 205 20.31 -1.11 -16.24
N PHE A 206 19.95 0.13 -15.96
CA PHE A 206 18.77 0.43 -15.16
C PHE A 206 17.58 -0.18 -15.90
N GLU A 207 17.24 -1.43 -15.60
CA GLU A 207 16.01 -2.00 -16.11
C GLU A 207 14.86 -1.49 -15.22
N ASN A 208 13.95 -0.75 -15.85
CA ASN A 208 12.70 -0.37 -15.22
C ASN A 208 11.96 -1.65 -14.83
N ASP A 209 11.86 -1.91 -13.54
CA ASP A 209 11.07 -3.03 -13.04
C ASP A 209 9.60 -2.61 -13.09
N ASN A 210 8.89 -3.07 -14.12
CA ASN A 210 7.46 -2.94 -14.11
C ASN A 210 6.91 -3.90 -13.06
N LEU A 211 6.61 -3.36 -11.88
CA LEU A 211 5.98 -4.08 -10.78
C LEU A 211 4.71 -4.84 -11.19
N PHE A 212 4.14 -4.57 -12.36
CA PHE A 212 2.89 -5.14 -12.88
C PHE A 212 3.06 -6.01 -14.14
N ASP A 213 4.28 -6.15 -14.69
CA ASP A 213 4.52 -6.98 -15.87
C ASP A 213 5.17 -8.31 -15.47
N THR A 214 4.33 -9.35 -15.35
CA THR A 214 4.59 -10.76 -15.72
C THR A 214 3.75 -11.73 -14.89
N THR A 215 3.51 -12.90 -15.47
CA THR A 215 2.86 -14.08 -14.88
C THR A 215 3.41 -14.41 -13.48
N GLY A 216 2.55 -14.37 -12.46
CA GLY A 216 2.90 -14.67 -11.06
C GLY A 216 2.87 -13.46 -10.12
N ALA A 217 2.85 -12.24 -10.66
CA ALA A 217 2.56 -11.05 -9.88
C ALA A 217 1.03 -10.94 -9.69
N SER A 218 0.52 -11.07 -8.46
CA SER A 218 -0.93 -10.90 -8.14
C SER A 218 -1.39 -9.44 -8.25
N MET A 219 -0.59 -8.59 -8.89
CA MET A 219 -0.64 -7.14 -8.75
C MET A 219 -1.82 -6.52 -9.47
N VAL A 220 -2.46 -7.22 -10.42
CA VAL A 220 -3.72 -6.75 -11.00
C VAL A 220 -4.88 -7.51 -10.37
N TYR A 221 -5.69 -6.79 -9.61
CA TYR A 221 -6.94 -7.29 -9.08
C TYR A 221 -7.94 -7.52 -10.22
N SER A 222 -8.39 -8.78 -10.38
CA SER A 222 -9.32 -9.21 -11.43
C SER A 222 -10.79 -9.35 -10.97
N GLY A 223 -11.12 -8.85 -9.77
CA GLY A 223 -12.48 -8.96 -9.21
C GLY A 223 -13.38 -7.75 -9.48
N ASN A 224 -14.64 -7.85 -9.07
CA ASN A 224 -15.69 -6.85 -9.33
C ASN A 224 -15.94 -5.88 -8.14
N ASP A 225 -15.11 -5.91 -7.10
CA ASP A 225 -15.33 -5.10 -5.90
C ASP A 225 -15.32 -3.60 -6.22
N THR A 226 -16.28 -2.88 -5.65
CA THR A 226 -16.37 -1.42 -5.81
C THR A 226 -15.49 -0.73 -4.78
N ILE A 227 -14.52 0.06 -5.23
CA ILE A 227 -13.77 0.97 -4.37
C ILE A 227 -14.76 2.00 -3.83
N ILE A 228 -15.20 1.81 -2.59
CA ILE A 228 -16.00 2.80 -1.88
C ILE A 228 -15.02 3.82 -1.31
N ASP A 229 -14.85 4.93 -2.03
CA ASP A 229 -14.30 6.13 -1.42
C ASP A 229 -15.28 6.58 -0.33
N LYS A 230 -14.95 6.34 0.95
CA LYS A 230 -15.73 6.81 2.11
C LYS A 230 -15.82 8.35 2.20
N SER A 231 -15.31 9.10 1.21
CA SER A 231 -15.42 10.57 1.11
C SER A 231 -16.37 11.07 0.02
N LYS A 232 -17.25 10.21 -0.50
CA LYS A 232 -18.46 10.62 -1.21
C LYS A 232 -19.71 10.38 -0.41
#